data_AF-A0A212SR25-F1
#
_entry.id   AF-A0A212SR25-F1
#
_cell.length_a   1.000
_cell.length_b   1.000
_cell.length_c   1.000
_cell.angle_alpha   90.00
_cell.angle_beta   90.00
_cell.angle_gamma   90.00
#
_symmetry.space_group_name_H-M   'P 1'
#
loop_
_entity.id
_entity.type
_entity.pdbx_description
1 polymer ?
#
loop_
_entity_poly.entity_id
_entity_poly.type
_entity_poly.pdbx_seq_one_letter_code
_entity_poly.pdbx_strand_id
1 'polypeptide(L)' 'MLTTKDLTELNCLVDKDRKDPEDVAYDWAAEHGIRK' A
#
# COMPACT_ATOMS: atom_id res chain seq x y z
N MET A 1 0.00 4.26 11.04
CA MET A 1 -0.74 5.50 10.73
C MET A 1 -0.50 5.78 9.27
N LEU A 2 -1.54 5.86 8.44
CA LEU A 2 -1.39 6.08 7.00
C LEU A 2 -1.18 7.57 6.74
N THR A 3 -0.02 7.95 6.23
CA THR A 3 0.31 9.34 5.92
C THR A 3 0.12 9.64 4.42
N THR A 4 0.10 10.93 4.06
CA THR A 4 0.06 11.36 2.65
C THR A 4 1.26 10.84 1.85
N LYS A 5 2.41 10.67 2.51
CA LYS A 5 3.60 10.09 1.88
C LYS A 5 3.38 8.60 1.57
N ASP A 6 2.84 7.85 2.53
CA ASP A 6 2.54 6.43 2.33
C ASP A 6 1.52 6.24 1.21
N LEU A 7 0.47 7.08 1.14
CA LEU A 7 -0.49 7.06 0.02
C LEU A 7 0.16 7.35 -1.33
N THR A 8 1.15 8.25 -1.37
CA THR A 8 1.87 8.57 -2.61
C THR A 8 2.73 7.39 -3.09
N GLU A 9 3.36 6.68 -2.15
CA GLU A 9 4.18 5.50 -2.42
C GLU A 9 3.31 4.32 -2.87
N LEU A 10 2.19 4.05 -2.18
CA LEU A 10 1.23 3.00 -2.56
C LEU A 10 0.61 3.25 -3.94
N ASN A 11 0.25 4.50 -4.25
CA ASN A 11 -0.26 4.84 -5.58
C ASN A 11 0.80 4.65 -6.68
N CYS A 12 2.08 4.91 -6.40
CA CYS A 12 3.13 4.62 -7.38
C CYS A 12 3.25 3.12 -7.69
N LEU A 13 3.08 2.24 -6.70
CA LEU A 13 3.14 0.78 -6.89
C LEU A 13 2.02 0.27 -7.80
N VAL A 14 0.83 0.85 -7.71
CA VAL A 14 -0.31 0.49 -8.56
C VAL A 14 -0.17 1.11 -9.95
N ASP A 15 0.14 2.41 -10.04
CA ASP A 15 0.11 3.14 -11.31
C ASP A 15 1.34 2.86 -12.19
N LYS A 16 2.53 2.79 -11.59
CA LYS A 16 3.80 2.62 -12.33
C LYS A 16 4.21 1.16 -12.43
N ASP A 17 4.16 0.44 -11.31
CA ASP A 17 4.62 -0.94 -11.24
C ASP A 17 3.50 -1.94 -11.57
N ARG A 18 2.26 -1.45 -11.80
CA ARG A 18 1.08 -2.25 -12.16
C ARG A 18 0.80 -3.40 -11.18
N LYS A 19 1.15 -3.21 -9.91
CA LYS A 19 0.77 -4.16 -8.87
C LYS A 19 -0.73 -4.11 -8.64
N ASP A 20 -1.27 -5.25 -8.22
CA ASP A 20 -2.67 -5.31 -7.84
C ASP A 20 -2.93 -4.41 -6.62
N PRO A 21 -3.96 -3.56 -6.64
CA PRO A 21 -4.28 -2.67 -5.52
C PRO A 21 -4.57 -3.41 -4.21
N GLU A 22 -5.18 -4.60 -4.26
CA GLU A 22 -5.48 -5.40 -3.08
C GLU A 22 -4.20 -5.98 -2.47
N ASP A 23 -3.28 -6.48 -3.30
CA ASP A 23 -1.97 -6.97 -2.84
C ASP A 23 -1.18 -5.84 -2.18
N VAL A 24 -1.14 -4.65 -2.79
CA VAL A 24 -0.45 -3.46 -2.26
C VAL A 24 -1.03 -3.05 -0.90
N ALA A 25 -2.35 -3.05 -0.76
CA ALA A 25 -3.00 -2.73 0.50
C ALA A 25 -2.76 -3.81 1.58
N TYR A 26 -2.76 -5.09 1.19
CA TYR A 26 -2.52 -6.21 2.08
C TYR A 26 -1.10 -6.20 2.64
N ASP A 27 -0.10 -5.98 1.79
CA ASP A 27 1.32 -5.90 2.17
C ASP A 27 1.55 -4.73 3.14
N TRP A 28 1.03 -3.54 2.82
CA TRP A 28 1.15 -2.38 3.68
C TRP A 28 0.49 -2.61 5.05
N ALA A 29 -0.70 -3.21 5.07
CA ALA A 29 -1.40 -3.53 6.32
C ALA A 29 -0.65 -4.58 7.16
N ALA A 30 -0.01 -5.57 6.50
CA ALA A 30 0.81 -6.58 7.16
C ALA A 30 2.05 -5.97 7.84
N GLU A 31 2.74 -5.07 7.17
CA GLU A 31 3.92 -4.36 7.71
C GLU A 31 3.56 -3.45 8.90
N HIS A 32 2.34 -2.91 8.91
CA HIS A 32 1.87 -2.01 9.96
C HIS A 32 1.17 -2.73 11.12
N GLY A 33 1.11 -4.06 11.09
CA GLY A 33 0.41 -4.86 12.12
C GLY A 33 -1.10 -4.64 12.14
N ILE A 34 -1.67 -4.15 11.04
CA ILE A 34 -3.11 -3.90 10.84
C ILE A 34 -3.69 -5.07 10.03
N ARG A 35 -3.39 -6.31 10.41
CA ARG A 35 -4.10 -7.48 9.88
C ARG A 35 -5.40 -7.67 10.65
N LYS A 36 -6.47 -7.95 9.91
CA LYS A 36 -7.77 -8.32 10.48
C LYS A 36 -7.74 -9.77 10.98
#